data_AF-A0A8B6D124-F1
#
_entry.id   AF-A0A8B6D124-F1
#
_cell.length_a   1.000
_cell.length_b   1.000
_cell.length_c   1.000
_cell.angle_alpha   90.00
_cell.angle_beta   90.00
_cell.angle_gamma   90.00
#
_symmetry.space_group_name_H-M   'P 1'
#
loop_
_entity.id
_entity.type
_entity.pdbx_description
1 polymer ?
#
loop_
_entity_poly.entity_id
_entity_poly.type
_entity_poly.pdbx_seq_one_letter_code
_entity_poly.pdbx_strand_id
1 'polypeptide(L)'
;MCWILHNNYGINTVLHLLDDFLTIDRPSANADATMKILVSVCASLEIPIAKHKTLGPVTCIEYLGIILDTIRMEARLPEDKFCRIKEYLLVFLNRKTCTKREMLSLLGHLNFAMRVIIPGRSFISYLLNIAHSVKELHHHVTLNSSCRNDLSLWHKFLDQWNGNASDFDLYTDAASTVGFGGYFKNRWFQALWPVEMKLDTELSLSMAYMELYPIVIAAIIWGDEWSGKRILFYCDNMATVLIIKKGRSKSLEIMRLMRRLTWCSAKYNFIIHATHVAGKCNTIADALSRFQMDRFRQLCPTASVEPCHCPPHSEILWN
;
A
#
# COMPACT_ATOMS: atom_id res chain seq x y z
N MET A 1 26.38 11.92 8.56
CA MET A 1 25.97 10.82 9.47
C MET A 1 25.45 9.59 8.74
N CYS A 2 24.37 9.65 7.94
CA CYS A 2 23.82 8.47 7.25
C CYS A 2 24.84 7.71 6.40
N TRP A 3 25.71 8.43 5.69
CA TRP A 3 26.79 7.81 4.91
C TRP A 3 27.76 6.98 5.79
N ILE A 4 28.10 7.46 6.99
CA ILE A 4 29.01 6.75 7.91
C ILE A 4 28.33 5.47 8.43
N LEU A 5 27.06 5.57 8.85
CA LEU A 5 26.28 4.42 9.33
C LEU A 5 26.18 3.32 8.26
N HIS A 6 25.98 3.74 7.00
CA HIS A 6 25.89 2.82 5.89
C HIS A 6 27.24 2.17 5.53
N ASN A 7 28.27 2.98 5.28
CA ASN A 7 29.53 2.50 4.72
C ASN A 7 30.48 1.89 5.75
N ASN A 8 30.45 2.38 7.00
CA ASN A 8 31.40 1.93 8.03
C ASN A 8 30.79 0.90 8.98
N TYR A 9 29.47 0.90 9.14
CA TYR A 9 28.78 0.05 10.13
C TYR A 9 27.70 -0.86 9.53
N GLY A 10 27.46 -0.81 8.22
CA GLY A 10 26.52 -1.71 7.53
C GLY A 10 25.04 -1.50 7.87
N ILE A 11 24.69 -0.36 8.48
CA ILE A 11 23.30 -0.03 8.80
C ILE A 11 22.63 0.49 7.52
N ASN A 12 21.87 -0.37 6.87
CA ASN A 12 21.36 -0.12 5.53
C ASN A 12 20.07 0.71 5.49
N THR A 13 19.27 0.68 6.55
CA THR A 13 17.97 1.34 6.58
C THR A 13 17.98 2.47 7.60
N VAL A 14 18.51 3.61 7.17
CA VAL A 14 18.49 4.86 7.95
C VAL A 14 17.64 5.87 7.20
N LEU A 15 16.53 6.28 7.83
CA LEU A 15 15.75 7.42 7.40
C LEU A 15 16.19 8.64 8.22
N HIS A 16 16.45 9.74 7.52
CA HIS A 16 16.82 10.99 8.14
C HIS A 16 15.98 12.10 7.53
N LEU A 17 15.24 12.82 8.39
CA LEU A 17 14.51 14.00 7.97
C LEU A 17 14.75 15.14 8.96
N LEU A 18 15.36 16.22 8.46
CA LEU A 18 15.76 17.38 9.25
C LEU A 18 16.67 16.98 10.42
N ASP A 19 16.13 16.93 11.64
CA ASP A 19 16.88 16.62 12.86
C ASP A 19 16.60 15.20 13.37
N ASP A 20 15.62 14.50 12.78
CA ASP A 20 15.18 13.19 13.24
C ASP A 20 15.88 12.06 12.45
N PHE A 21 16.40 11.08 13.19
CA PHE A 21 16.96 9.84 12.67
C PHE A 21 16.08 8.66 13.05
N LEU A 22 15.77 7.80 12.10
CA LEU A 22 15.06 6.54 12.30
C LEU A 22 15.85 5.42 11.64
N THR A 23 16.26 4.44 12.44
CA THR A 23 16.85 3.19 11.96
C THR A 23 15.78 2.09 11.96
N ILE A 24 15.74 1.29 10.90
CA ILE A 24 14.80 0.16 10.78
C ILE A 24 15.59 -1.12 10.62
N ASP A 25 15.53 -1.98 11.64
CA ASP A 25 16.19 -3.27 11.65
C ASP A 25 15.26 -4.37 11.12
N ARG A 26 15.84 -5.37 10.45
CA ARG A 26 15.10 -6.59 10.08
C ARG A 26 14.86 -7.43 11.33
N PRO A 27 13.85 -8.32 11.35
CA PRO A 27 13.61 -9.21 12.49
C PRO A 27 14.82 -10.07 12.92
N SER A 28 15.73 -10.37 11.98
CA SER A 28 16.95 -11.14 12.24
C SER A 28 18.15 -10.29 12.70
N ALA A 29 18.04 -8.96 12.71
CA ALA A 29 19.10 -8.06 13.12
C ALA A 29 19.03 -7.77 14.62
N ASN A 30 20.16 -7.40 15.21
CA ASN A 30 20.25 -7.01 16.61
C ASN A 30 20.02 -5.49 16.75
N ALA A 31 18.77 -5.10 17.00
CA ALA A 31 18.39 -3.69 17.09
C ALA A 31 19.08 -2.93 18.23
N ASP A 32 19.39 -3.59 19.34
CA ASP A 32 20.19 -3.00 20.43
C ASP A 32 21.61 -2.65 19.98
N ALA A 33 22.23 -3.50 19.15
CA ALA A 33 23.54 -3.23 18.58
C ALA A 33 23.47 -2.04 17.60
N THR A 34 22.47 -2.00 16.72
CA THR A 34 22.24 -0.88 15.80
C THR A 34 22.08 0.44 16.57
N MET A 35 21.27 0.44 17.64
CA MET A 35 21.06 1.61 18.48
C MET A 35 22.34 2.09 19.17
N LYS A 36 23.14 1.17 19.73
CA LYS A 36 24.44 1.49 20.34
C LYS A 36 25.41 2.11 19.32
N ILE A 37 25.47 1.56 18.11
CA ILE A 37 26.27 2.11 17.02
C ILE A 37 25.81 3.54 16.69
N LEU A 38 24.51 3.75 16.52
CA LEU A 38 23.94 5.07 16.21
C LEU A 38 24.35 6.12 17.26
N VAL A 39 24.19 5.79 18.54
CA VAL A 39 24.57 6.66 19.66
C VAL A 39 26.08 6.93 19.68
N SER A 40 26.90 5.91 19.43
CA SER A 40 28.36 6.05 19.39
C SER A 40 28.82 6.96 18.24
N VAL A 41 28.20 6.85 17.06
CA VAL A 41 28.51 7.67 15.90
C VAL A 41 28.12 9.12 16.16
N CYS A 42 26.93 9.38 16.72
CA CYS A 42 26.54 10.72 17.17
C CYS A 42 27.59 11.32 18.12
N ALA A 43 27.99 10.56 19.14
CA ALA A 43 28.98 11.02 20.12
C ALA A 43 30.34 11.33 19.47
N SER A 44 30.81 10.49 18.54
CA SER A 44 32.07 10.70 17.81
C SER A 44 32.05 11.90 16.88
N LEU A 45 30.87 12.29 16.39
CA LEU A 45 30.66 13.44 15.52
C LEU A 45 30.23 14.69 16.29
N GLU A 46 30.24 14.63 17.63
CA GLU A 46 29.77 15.70 18.52
C GLU A 46 28.32 16.16 18.23
N ILE A 47 27.49 15.26 17.71
CA ILE A 47 26.06 15.51 17.46
C ILE A 47 25.29 15.26 18.76
N PRO A 48 24.65 16.28 19.36
CA PRO A 48 23.93 16.12 20.62
C PRO A 48 22.65 15.31 20.42
N ILE A 49 22.45 14.30 21.27
CA ILE A 49 21.24 13.47 21.27
C ILE A 49 20.31 13.91 22.40
N ALA A 50 19.06 14.22 22.08
CA ALA A 50 18.02 14.48 23.08
C ALA A 50 17.53 13.17 23.71
N LYS A 51 18.23 12.66 24.73
CA LYS A 51 17.94 11.36 25.38
C LYS A 51 16.47 11.13 25.75
N HIS A 52 15.75 12.18 26.17
CA HIS A 52 14.34 12.09 26.54
C HIS A 52 13.38 11.92 25.35
N LYS A 53 13.83 12.22 24.13
CA LYS A 53 13.11 12.02 22.86
C LYS A 53 13.59 10.79 22.09
N THR A 54 14.74 10.26 22.47
CA THR A 54 15.31 9.07 21.84
C THR A 54 14.55 7.85 22.31
N LEU A 55 13.93 7.16 21.35
CA LEU A 55 13.16 5.94 21.56
C LEU A 55 13.86 4.80 20.82
N GLY A 56 14.00 3.65 21.46
CA GLY A 56 14.50 2.45 20.80
C GLY A 56 15.24 1.48 21.74
N PRO A 57 15.50 0.25 21.27
CA PRO A 57 14.80 -0.39 20.14
C PRO A 57 13.35 -0.72 20.54
N VAL A 58 12.40 -0.32 19.70
CA VAL A 58 10.95 -0.53 19.93
C VAL A 58 10.27 -0.94 18.64
N THR A 59 9.17 -1.65 18.76
CA THR A 59 8.40 -2.13 17.60
C THR A 59 7.28 -1.17 17.18
N CYS A 60 6.96 -0.18 18.01
CA CYS A 60 5.97 0.85 17.74
C CYS A 60 6.53 2.24 18.11
N ILE A 61 6.54 3.18 17.16
CA ILE A 61 7.10 4.52 17.36
C ILE A 61 6.32 5.59 16.58
N GLU A 62 6.20 6.79 17.15
CA GLU A 62 5.75 7.96 16.39
C GLU A 62 6.92 8.60 15.66
N TYR A 63 6.85 8.64 14.33
CA TYR A 63 7.83 9.30 13.48
C TYR A 63 7.12 10.27 12.52
N LEU A 64 7.54 11.55 12.52
CA LEU A 64 6.93 12.61 11.70
C LEU A 64 5.42 12.75 11.88
N GLY A 65 4.96 12.47 13.09
CA GLY A 65 3.57 12.56 13.49
C GLY A 65 2.69 11.37 13.12
N ILE A 66 3.28 10.29 12.57
CA ILE A 66 2.62 9.04 12.20
C ILE A 66 3.16 7.91 13.06
N ILE A 67 2.29 7.04 13.55
CA ILE A 67 2.71 5.85 14.28
C ILE A 67 3.07 4.76 13.28
N LEU A 68 4.29 4.25 13.41
CA LEU A 68 4.81 3.10 12.68
C LEU A 68 4.80 1.91 13.64
N ASP A 69 4.06 0.87 13.31
CA ASP A 69 3.98 -0.37 14.09
C ASP A 69 4.48 -1.53 13.23
N THR A 70 5.62 -2.08 13.62
CA THR A 70 6.31 -3.17 12.90
C THR A 70 5.75 -4.56 13.22
N ILE A 71 4.99 -4.72 14.31
CA ILE A 71 4.30 -5.99 14.59
C ILE A 71 3.06 -6.11 13.70
N ARG A 72 2.29 -5.02 13.63
CA ARG A 72 1.06 -4.95 12.82
C ARG A 72 1.34 -4.59 11.36
N MET A 73 2.58 -4.16 11.06
CA MET A 73 3.00 -3.64 9.76
C MET A 73 2.05 -2.55 9.25
N GLU A 74 1.73 -1.59 10.13
CA GLU A 74 0.80 -0.49 9.83
C GLU A 74 1.44 0.88 10.06
N ALA A 75 1.02 1.85 9.24
CA ALA A 75 1.29 3.26 9.47
C ALA A 75 -0.05 3.96 9.71
N ARG A 76 -0.25 4.48 10.91
CA ARG A 76 -1.54 5.06 11.34
C ARG A 76 -1.38 6.42 12.01
N LEU A 77 -2.50 7.13 12.13
CA LEU A 77 -2.52 8.34 12.95
C LEU A 77 -2.37 7.96 14.43
N PRO A 78 -1.66 8.79 15.22
CA PRO A 78 -1.81 8.80 16.66
C PRO A 78 -3.28 8.97 17.08
N GLU A 79 -3.68 8.32 18.17
CA GLU A 79 -5.08 8.24 18.63
C GLU A 79 -5.66 9.63 18.95
N ASP A 80 -4.85 10.51 19.56
CA ASP A 80 -5.22 11.88 19.87
C ASP A 80 -5.54 12.68 18.60
N LYS A 81 -4.71 12.52 17.55
CA LYS A 81 -4.93 13.18 16.26
C LYS A 81 -6.15 12.59 15.57
N PHE A 82 -6.33 11.27 15.63
CA PHE A 82 -7.49 10.61 15.06
C PHE A 82 -8.81 11.12 15.69
N CYS A 83 -8.90 11.09 17.02
CA CYS A 83 -10.05 11.58 17.78
C CYS A 83 -10.35 13.04 17.45
N ARG A 84 -9.32 13.90 17.45
CA ARG A 84 -9.48 15.32 17.13
C ARG A 84 -10.06 15.54 15.73
N ILE A 85 -9.59 14.82 14.71
CA ILE A 85 -10.12 14.99 13.34
C ILE A 85 -11.58 14.53 13.26
N LYS A 86 -11.91 13.42 13.91
CA LYS A 86 -13.27 12.88 13.95
C LYS A 86 -14.25 13.83 14.63
N GLU A 87 -13.87 14.40 15.77
CA GLU A 87 -14.66 15.42 16.47
C GLU A 87 -14.89 16.66 15.60
N TYR A 88 -13.84 17.17 14.94
CA TYR A 88 -13.97 18.31 14.02
C TYR A 88 -14.95 18.01 12.88
N LEU A 89 -14.89 16.83 12.27
CA LEU A 89 -15.83 16.44 11.21
C LEU A 89 -17.27 16.40 11.70
N LEU A 90 -17.53 15.80 12.87
CA LEU A 90 -18.86 15.76 13.47
C LEU A 90 -19.42 17.16 13.74
N VAL A 91 -18.59 18.08 14.23
CA VAL A 91 -18.97 19.49 14.42
C VAL A 91 -19.36 20.14 13.10
N PHE A 92 -18.60 19.92 12.02
CA PHE A 92 -18.90 20.50 10.71
C PHE A 92 -20.16 19.89 10.07
N LEU A 93 -20.38 18.58 10.23
CA LEU A 93 -21.56 17.89 9.70
C LEU A 93 -22.87 18.44 10.30
N ASN A 94 -22.83 18.95 11.53
CA ASN A 94 -23.96 19.56 12.22
C ASN A 94 -24.17 21.05 11.90
N ARG A 95 -23.26 21.69 11.15
CA ARG A 95 -23.34 23.12 10.81
C ARG A 95 -23.92 23.34 9.42
N LYS A 96 -24.59 24.49 9.24
CA LYS A 96 -25.04 24.97 7.92
C LYS A 96 -23.96 25.78 7.20
N THR A 97 -23.15 26.52 7.96
CA THR A 97 -22.07 27.37 7.45
C THR A 97 -20.85 27.30 8.38
N CYS A 98 -19.69 27.67 7.87
CA CYS A 98 -18.46 27.86 8.63
C CYS A 98 -17.66 29.01 8.05
N THR A 99 -16.75 29.60 8.82
CA THR A 99 -15.80 30.58 8.27
C THR A 99 -14.78 29.91 7.34
N LYS A 100 -14.21 30.68 6.41
CA LYS A 100 -13.09 30.20 5.58
C LYS A 100 -11.91 29.73 6.43
N ARG A 101 -11.61 30.42 7.53
CA ARG A 101 -10.55 30.01 8.48
C ARG A 101 -10.82 28.64 9.07
N GLU A 102 -12.05 28.38 9.55
CA GLU A 102 -12.43 27.08 10.08
C GLU A 102 -12.32 26.00 9.01
N MET A 103 -12.82 26.27 7.79
CA MET A 103 -12.74 25.33 6.67
C MET A 103 -11.30 24.96 6.32
N LEU A 104 -10.41 25.96 6.23
CA LEU A 104 -8.98 25.75 5.97
C LEU A 104 -8.29 24.99 7.12
N SER A 105 -8.70 25.22 8.36
CA SER A 105 -8.21 24.47 9.51
C SER A 105 -8.59 22.99 9.43
N LEU A 106 -9.86 22.68 9.11
CA LEU A 106 -10.31 21.31 8.87
C LEU A 106 -9.54 20.67 7.71
N LEU A 107 -9.37 21.39 6.60
CA LEU A 107 -8.59 20.94 5.46
C LEU A 107 -7.13 20.64 5.81
N GLY A 108 -6.51 21.42 6.69
CA GLY A 108 -5.16 21.15 7.21
C GLY A 108 -5.09 19.82 7.97
N HIS A 109 -6.09 19.54 8.80
CA HIS A 109 -6.23 18.27 9.52
C HIS A 109 -6.44 17.09 8.56
N LEU A 110 -7.34 17.22 7.59
CA LEU A 110 -7.57 16.18 6.59
C LEU A 110 -6.34 15.95 5.71
N ASN A 111 -5.61 17.01 5.36
CA ASN A 111 -4.36 16.92 4.61
C ASN A 111 -3.28 16.15 5.37
N PHE A 112 -3.25 16.28 6.70
CA PHE A 112 -2.40 15.44 7.53
C PHE A 112 -2.86 13.97 7.50
N ALA A 113 -4.16 13.71 7.66
CA ALA A 113 -4.72 12.35 7.58
C ALA A 113 -4.48 11.65 6.24
N MET A 114 -4.38 12.40 5.13
CA MET A 114 -4.04 11.86 3.80
C MET A 114 -2.68 11.17 3.69
N ARG A 115 -1.80 11.34 4.68
CA ARG A 115 -0.54 10.58 4.75
C ARG A 115 -0.83 9.08 4.93
N VAL A 116 -1.90 8.73 5.63
CA VAL A 116 -2.31 7.33 5.87
C VAL A 116 -3.63 6.97 5.14
N ILE A 117 -4.50 7.94 4.87
CA ILE A 117 -5.77 7.79 4.11
C ILE A 117 -5.63 8.36 2.69
N ILE A 118 -4.85 7.69 1.83
CA ILE A 118 -4.60 8.06 0.43
C ILE A 118 -5.88 8.27 -0.40
N PRO A 119 -6.94 7.41 -0.34
CA PRO A 119 -8.15 7.67 -1.13
C PRO A 119 -8.86 8.98 -0.78
N GLY A 120 -8.62 9.55 0.41
CA GLY A 120 -9.16 10.86 0.77
C GLY A 120 -8.72 12.01 -0.16
N ARG A 121 -7.60 11.85 -0.87
CA ARG A 121 -7.02 12.89 -1.77
C ARG A 121 -7.97 13.37 -2.85
N SER A 122 -8.83 12.50 -3.40
CA SER A 122 -9.78 12.88 -4.44
C SER A 122 -10.85 13.87 -3.97
N PHE A 123 -11.10 13.95 -2.66
CA PHE A 123 -12.17 14.76 -2.08
C PHE A 123 -11.68 16.12 -1.55
N ILE A 124 -10.36 16.32 -1.43
CA ILE A 124 -9.81 17.60 -0.92
C ILE A 124 -9.98 18.74 -1.90
N SER A 125 -9.82 18.50 -3.21
CA SER A 125 -9.88 19.57 -4.21
C SER A 125 -11.22 20.30 -4.21
N TYR A 126 -12.33 19.56 -4.04
CA TYR A 126 -13.65 20.15 -3.93
C TYR A 126 -13.81 21.02 -2.68
N LEU A 127 -13.39 20.50 -1.53
CA LEU A 127 -13.44 21.21 -0.25
C LEU A 127 -12.54 22.47 -0.25
N LEU A 128 -11.39 22.43 -0.93
CA LEU A 128 -10.54 23.60 -1.16
C LEU A 128 -11.22 24.65 -2.05
N ASN A 129 -11.90 24.23 -3.11
CA ASN A 129 -12.64 25.15 -3.99
C ASN A 129 -13.76 25.87 -3.22
N ILE A 130 -14.45 25.15 -2.33
CA ILE A 130 -15.42 25.72 -1.40
C ILE A 130 -14.76 26.76 -0.49
N ALA A 131 -13.62 26.44 0.13
CA ALA A 131 -12.91 27.40 0.99
C ALA A 131 -12.46 28.67 0.23
N HIS A 132 -12.13 28.53 -1.05
CA HIS A 132 -11.74 29.65 -1.92
C HIS A 132 -12.91 30.37 -2.58
N SER A 133 -14.16 29.94 -2.37
CA SER A 133 -15.34 30.65 -2.89
C SER A 133 -15.56 32.02 -2.24
N VAL A 134 -14.88 32.29 -1.11
CA VAL A 134 -14.90 33.57 -0.42
C VAL A 134 -13.49 34.13 -0.25
N LYS A 135 -13.37 35.46 -0.26
CA LYS A 135 -12.09 36.15 -0.27
C LYS A 135 -11.39 36.12 1.10
N GLU A 136 -12.03 36.67 2.13
CA GLU A 136 -11.43 36.88 3.44
C GLU A 136 -11.61 35.68 4.38
N LEU A 137 -10.68 35.52 5.34
CA LEU A 137 -10.67 34.39 6.27
C LEU A 137 -11.88 34.32 7.21
N HIS A 138 -12.49 35.47 7.53
CA HIS A 138 -13.64 35.58 8.42
C HIS A 138 -14.98 35.47 7.68
N HIS A 139 -14.98 35.43 6.34
CA HIS A 139 -16.19 35.24 5.56
C HIS A 139 -16.73 33.82 5.73
N HIS A 140 -18.06 33.69 5.74
CA HIS A 140 -18.75 32.41 5.84
C HIS A 140 -18.91 31.73 4.49
N VAL A 141 -18.77 30.42 4.51
CA VAL A 141 -19.02 29.50 3.41
C VAL A 141 -20.17 28.59 3.78
N THR A 142 -21.08 28.34 2.84
CA THR A 142 -22.20 27.42 3.04
C THR A 142 -21.75 25.99 2.78
N LEU A 143 -22.00 25.13 3.76
CA LEU A 143 -21.81 23.69 3.60
C LEU A 143 -23.03 23.17 2.81
N ASN A 144 -22.90 22.95 1.51
CA ASN A 144 -23.98 22.40 0.69
C ASN A 144 -24.07 20.87 0.84
N SER A 145 -25.02 20.23 0.16
CA SER A 145 -25.20 18.76 0.21
C SER A 145 -23.94 18.00 -0.25
N SER A 146 -23.32 18.42 -1.34
CA SER A 146 -22.09 17.78 -1.85
C SER A 146 -20.93 17.90 -0.86
N CYS A 147 -20.76 19.05 -0.22
CA CYS A 147 -19.76 19.26 0.83
C CYS A 147 -19.99 18.32 2.01
N ARG A 148 -21.25 18.22 2.47
CA ARG A 148 -21.62 17.29 3.55
C ARG A 148 -21.38 15.84 3.17
N ASN A 149 -21.61 15.46 1.91
CA ASN A 149 -21.34 14.10 1.43
C ASN A 149 -19.84 13.80 1.50
N ASP A 150 -18.99 14.71 1.05
CA ASP A 150 -17.53 14.57 1.13
C ASP A 150 -17.06 14.49 2.60
N LEU A 151 -17.58 15.35 3.47
CA LEU A 151 -17.27 15.31 4.91
C LEU A 151 -17.76 14.02 5.58
N SER A 152 -18.93 13.52 5.19
CA SER A 152 -19.47 12.25 5.70
C SER A 152 -18.64 11.07 5.22
N LEU A 153 -18.16 11.12 3.98
CA LEU A 153 -17.25 10.12 3.44
C LEU A 153 -15.91 10.14 4.18
N TRP A 154 -15.38 11.33 4.50
CA TRP A 154 -14.20 11.48 5.36
C TRP A 154 -14.38 10.87 6.74
N HIS A 155 -15.55 11.07 7.36
CA HIS A 155 -15.87 10.42 8.63
C HIS A 155 -15.89 8.89 8.49
N LYS A 156 -16.50 8.36 7.42
CA LYS A 156 -16.48 6.91 7.12
C LYS A 156 -15.07 6.38 6.88
N PHE A 157 -14.23 7.14 6.17
CA PHE A 157 -12.83 6.77 5.97
C PHE A 157 -12.09 6.71 7.31
N LEU A 158 -12.31 7.63 8.23
CA LEU A 158 -11.66 7.54 9.54
C LEU A 158 -12.17 6.32 10.33
N ASP A 159 -13.47 6.02 10.30
CA ASP A 159 -14.00 4.84 11.00
C ASP A 159 -13.51 3.50 10.42
N GLN A 160 -13.28 3.44 9.11
CA GLN A 160 -12.97 2.18 8.40
C GLN A 160 -11.49 2.03 8.02
N TRP A 161 -10.75 3.13 7.86
CA TRP A 161 -9.41 3.17 7.29
C TRP A 161 -8.36 3.57 8.35
N ASN A 162 -8.04 2.65 9.25
CA ASN A 162 -6.97 2.82 10.25
C ASN A 162 -5.56 2.50 9.72
N GLY A 163 -5.26 2.87 8.47
CA GLY A 163 -3.86 2.81 7.98
C GLY A 163 -3.33 1.41 7.66
N ASN A 164 -4.20 0.42 7.49
CA ASN A 164 -3.82 -0.93 7.07
C ASN A 164 -3.44 -0.98 5.59
N ALA A 165 -2.23 -0.54 5.27
CA ALA A 165 -1.47 -1.13 4.17
C ALA A 165 -0.75 -2.35 4.76
N SER A 166 -1.51 -3.40 5.10
CA SER A 166 -0.91 -4.66 5.51
C SER A 166 -0.10 -5.17 4.32
N ASP A 167 1.21 -5.30 4.48
CA ASP A 167 2.06 -6.12 3.64
C ASP A 167 1.45 -7.53 3.68
N PHE A 168 0.65 -7.84 2.68
CA PHE A 168 0.10 -9.16 2.58
C PHE A 168 1.24 -10.11 2.24
N ASP A 169 1.14 -11.34 2.74
CA ASP A 169 1.80 -12.50 2.14
C ASP A 169 1.25 -12.75 0.72
N LEU A 170 1.09 -11.72 -0.10
CA LEU A 170 0.56 -11.77 -1.44
C LEU A 170 1.72 -11.81 -2.41
N TYR A 171 1.90 -12.99 -2.98
CA TYR A 171 2.93 -13.27 -3.96
C TYR A 171 2.24 -13.76 -5.22
N THR A 172 2.60 -13.20 -6.36
CA THR A 172 2.13 -13.67 -7.67
C THR A 172 3.33 -13.79 -8.58
N ASP A 173 3.40 -14.84 -9.39
CA ASP A 173 4.49 -15.03 -10.33
C ASP A 173 4.03 -15.78 -11.58
N ALA A 174 4.79 -15.60 -12.66
CA ALA A 174 4.53 -16.16 -13.97
C ALA A 174 5.82 -16.74 -14.56
N ALA A 175 5.84 -18.06 -14.73
CA ALA A 175 6.88 -18.74 -15.50
C ALA A 175 6.46 -18.78 -16.96
N SER A 176 7.09 -17.97 -17.80
CA SER A 176 6.71 -17.73 -19.21
C SER A 176 6.42 -18.99 -20.04
N THR A 177 7.11 -20.10 -19.76
CA THR A 177 6.98 -21.36 -20.51
C THR A 177 6.12 -22.42 -19.81
N VAL A 178 5.79 -22.25 -18.54
CA VAL A 178 5.16 -23.30 -17.71
C VAL A 178 3.74 -22.90 -17.33
N GLY A 179 3.63 -21.91 -16.46
CA GLY A 179 2.35 -21.49 -15.90
C GLY A 179 2.52 -20.30 -14.97
N PHE A 180 1.58 -20.14 -14.07
CA PHE A 180 1.52 -19.03 -13.13
C PHE A 180 1.05 -19.53 -11.78
N GLY A 181 1.35 -18.75 -10.74
CA GLY A 181 0.99 -19.09 -9.38
C GLY A 181 0.80 -17.86 -8.52
N GLY A 182 0.09 -18.05 -7.41
CA GLY A 182 -0.02 -17.05 -6.38
C GLY A 182 -0.19 -17.66 -5.00
N TYR A 183 0.27 -16.93 -3.99
CA TYR A 183 0.14 -17.28 -2.59
C TYR A 183 -0.44 -16.09 -1.82
N PHE A 184 -1.34 -16.36 -0.89
CA PHE A 184 -1.97 -15.38 -0.01
C PHE A 184 -2.42 -16.03 1.29
N LYS A 185 -1.85 -15.59 2.41
CA LYS A 185 -2.26 -16.03 3.76
C LYS A 185 -2.42 -17.54 3.85
N ASN A 186 -1.37 -18.29 3.53
CA ASN A 186 -1.34 -19.74 3.62
C ASN A 186 -2.23 -20.48 2.59
N ARG A 187 -2.97 -19.77 1.74
CA ARG A 187 -3.64 -20.32 0.57
C ARG A 187 -2.84 -20.01 -0.68
N TRP A 188 -3.03 -20.81 -1.71
CA TRP A 188 -2.27 -20.70 -2.94
C TRP A 188 -3.09 -21.16 -4.13
N PHE A 189 -2.73 -20.71 -5.32
CA PHE A 189 -3.21 -21.26 -6.58
C PHE A 189 -2.02 -21.46 -7.52
N GLN A 190 -2.16 -22.42 -8.43
CA GLN A 190 -1.27 -22.55 -9.57
C GLN A 190 -2.06 -23.14 -10.74
N ALA A 191 -1.72 -22.75 -11.96
CA ALA A 191 -2.27 -23.36 -13.16
C ALA A 191 -1.32 -23.20 -14.35
N LEU A 192 -1.47 -24.11 -15.31
CA LEU A 192 -0.76 -24.04 -16.59
C LEU A 192 -1.32 -22.90 -17.43
N TRP A 193 -0.51 -22.35 -18.33
CA TRP A 193 -1.01 -21.38 -19.31
C TRP A 193 -2.13 -21.99 -20.15
N PRO A 194 -3.27 -21.28 -20.33
CA PRO A 194 -4.36 -21.71 -21.19
C PRO A 194 -3.87 -22.00 -22.62
N VAL A 195 -4.43 -23.02 -23.27
CA VAL A 195 -4.02 -23.42 -24.63
C VAL A 195 -4.29 -22.30 -25.64
N GLU A 196 -5.36 -21.54 -25.40
CA GLU A 196 -5.79 -20.37 -26.15
C GLU A 196 -4.71 -19.29 -26.20
N MET A 197 -3.89 -19.16 -25.15
CA MET A 197 -2.77 -18.21 -25.12
C MET A 197 -1.55 -18.68 -25.91
N LYS A 198 -1.39 -19.99 -26.11
CA LYS A 198 -0.26 -20.56 -26.85
C LYS A 198 -0.45 -20.45 -28.38
N LEU A 199 -1.69 -20.27 -28.83
CA LEU A 199 -2.07 -20.21 -30.24
C LEU A 199 -1.95 -18.80 -30.84
N ASP A 200 -1.87 -17.76 -30.01
CA ASP A 200 -1.81 -16.37 -30.45
C ASP A 200 -0.38 -15.83 -30.37
N THR A 201 0.29 -15.77 -31.52
CA THR A 201 1.66 -15.28 -31.68
C THR A 201 1.84 -13.79 -31.33
N GLU A 202 0.79 -12.96 -31.35
CA GLU A 202 0.88 -11.55 -30.94
C GLU A 202 0.75 -11.38 -29.41
N LEU A 203 -0.07 -12.20 -28.76
CA LEU A 203 -0.18 -12.29 -27.30
C LEU A 203 1.04 -12.95 -26.64
N SER A 204 1.73 -13.82 -27.38
CA SER A 204 2.71 -14.78 -26.87
C SER A 204 3.91 -14.22 -26.08
N LEU A 205 4.15 -12.90 -25.99
CA LEU A 205 5.41 -12.38 -25.46
C LEU A 205 5.39 -11.03 -24.73
N SER A 206 4.23 -10.47 -24.40
CA SER A 206 4.25 -9.35 -23.46
C SER A 206 4.51 -9.89 -22.05
N MET A 207 5.75 -9.78 -21.57
CA MET A 207 6.07 -10.05 -20.16
C MET A 207 5.09 -9.35 -19.21
N ALA A 208 4.57 -8.18 -19.62
CA ALA A 208 3.62 -7.43 -18.80
C ALA A 208 2.23 -8.07 -18.75
N TYR A 209 1.82 -8.74 -19.82
CA TYR A 209 0.57 -9.49 -19.85
C TYR A 209 0.67 -10.73 -18.96
N MET A 210 1.76 -11.51 -19.12
CA MET A 210 2.00 -12.71 -18.32
C MET A 210 2.07 -12.39 -16.82
N GLU A 211 2.73 -11.30 -16.46
CA GLU A 211 2.86 -10.88 -15.07
C GLU A 211 1.56 -10.28 -14.50
N LEU A 212 0.78 -9.55 -15.31
CA LEU A 212 -0.51 -9.01 -14.89
C LEU A 212 -1.56 -10.12 -14.71
N TYR A 213 -1.45 -11.23 -15.43
CA TYR A 213 -2.44 -12.31 -15.39
C TYR A 213 -2.68 -12.93 -13.99
N PRO A 214 -1.65 -13.43 -13.26
CA PRO A 214 -1.85 -13.94 -11.90
C PRO A 214 -2.27 -12.85 -10.91
N ILE A 215 -1.94 -11.57 -11.14
CA ILE A 215 -2.44 -10.44 -10.35
C ILE A 215 -3.97 -10.34 -10.45
N VAL A 216 -4.53 -10.47 -11.67
CA VAL A 216 -5.98 -10.46 -11.88
C VAL A 216 -6.64 -11.68 -11.22
N ILE A 217 -6.03 -12.85 -11.33
CA ILE A 217 -6.55 -14.07 -10.69
C ILE A 217 -6.58 -13.89 -9.17
N ALA A 218 -5.50 -13.41 -8.57
CA ALA A 218 -5.44 -13.13 -7.14
C ALA A 218 -6.58 -12.17 -6.71
N ALA A 219 -6.84 -11.13 -7.50
CA ALA A 219 -7.94 -10.20 -7.26
C ALA A 219 -9.33 -10.80 -7.39
N ILE A 220 -9.51 -11.80 -8.26
CA ILE A 220 -10.78 -12.54 -8.39
C ILE A 220 -10.98 -13.49 -7.20
N ILE A 221 -9.93 -14.22 -6.80
CA ILE A 221 -10.01 -15.27 -5.78
C ILE A 221 -10.09 -14.66 -4.37
N TRP A 222 -9.33 -13.60 -4.10
CA TRP A 222 -9.15 -13.05 -2.74
C TRP A 222 -9.61 -11.60 -2.58
N GLY A 223 -10.17 -10.98 -3.63
CA GLY A 223 -10.51 -9.56 -3.63
C GLY A 223 -11.53 -9.17 -2.55
N ASP A 224 -12.44 -10.06 -2.20
CA ASP A 224 -13.43 -9.87 -1.12
C ASP A 224 -12.79 -9.68 0.26
N GLU A 225 -11.67 -10.36 0.52
CA GLU A 225 -10.90 -10.21 1.76
C GLU A 225 -10.02 -8.95 1.79
N TRP A 226 -9.94 -8.23 0.67
CA TRP A 226 -9.12 -7.02 0.52
C TRP A 226 -9.87 -5.73 0.82
N SER A 227 -11.13 -5.82 1.24
CA SER A 227 -11.94 -4.62 1.51
C SER A 227 -11.27 -3.64 2.49
N GLY A 228 -11.23 -2.38 2.09
CA GLY A 228 -10.59 -1.28 2.84
C GLY A 228 -9.06 -1.30 2.85
N LYS A 229 -8.41 -2.19 2.08
CA LYS A 229 -6.95 -2.35 2.11
C LYS A 229 -6.27 -1.79 0.87
N ARG A 230 -4.96 -1.56 1.02
CA ARG A 230 -4.04 -1.36 -0.11
C ARG A 230 -3.30 -2.65 -0.38
N ILE A 231 -3.40 -3.11 -1.62
CA ILE A 231 -2.77 -4.33 -2.09
C ILE A 231 -1.56 -3.93 -2.92
N LEU A 232 -0.38 -4.26 -2.43
CA LEU A 232 0.87 -4.02 -3.13
C LEU A 232 1.29 -5.32 -3.85
N PHE A 233 1.40 -5.25 -5.17
CA PHE A 233 2.00 -6.29 -5.98
C PHE A 233 3.47 -5.98 -6.22
N TYR A 234 4.33 -6.96 -5.99
CA TYR A 234 5.73 -6.91 -6.36
C TYR A 234 5.88 -7.48 -7.77
N CYS A 235 6.41 -6.65 -8.66
CA CYS A 235 6.56 -6.99 -10.07
C CYS A 235 8.04 -7.01 -10.47
N ASP A 236 8.46 -7.97 -11.27
CA ASP A 236 9.78 -8.03 -11.90
C ASP A 236 9.86 -7.27 -13.23
N ASN A 237 8.71 -6.92 -13.82
CA ASN A 237 8.68 -6.13 -15.05
C ASN A 237 8.07 -4.74 -14.85
N MET A 238 8.90 -3.74 -15.15
CA MET A 238 8.57 -2.32 -15.02
C MET A 238 7.34 -1.90 -15.85
N ALA A 239 7.10 -2.56 -16.99
CA ALA A 239 5.93 -2.25 -17.81
C ALA A 239 4.63 -2.54 -17.06
N THR A 240 4.54 -3.66 -16.33
CA THR A 240 3.39 -4.04 -15.49
C THR A 240 3.14 -3.00 -14.40
N VAL A 241 4.22 -2.58 -13.71
CA VAL A 241 4.16 -1.53 -12.69
C VAL A 241 3.58 -0.24 -13.27
N LEU A 242 4.05 0.18 -14.44
CA LEU A 242 3.56 1.39 -15.10
C LEU A 242 2.12 1.27 -15.58
N ILE A 243 1.71 0.09 -16.07
CA ILE A 243 0.34 -0.18 -16.50
C ILE A 243 -0.61 -0.09 -15.30
N ILE A 244 -0.30 -0.74 -14.18
CA ILE A 244 -1.09 -0.69 -12.95
C ILE A 244 -1.16 0.74 -12.42
N LYS A 245 -0.03 1.44 -12.31
CA LYS A 245 0.01 2.84 -11.82
C LYS A 245 -0.80 3.79 -12.69
N LYS A 246 -0.80 3.61 -14.02
CA LYS A 246 -1.55 4.48 -14.95
C LYS A 246 -3.01 4.05 -15.12
N GLY A 247 -3.35 2.81 -14.79
CA GLY A 247 -4.66 2.21 -15.06
C GLY A 247 -4.93 1.95 -16.54
N ARG A 248 -3.91 2.02 -17.43
CA ARG A 248 -4.10 1.90 -18.89
C ARG A 248 -2.87 1.42 -19.65
N SER A 249 -3.11 0.77 -20.79
CA SER A 249 -2.12 0.27 -21.76
C SER A 249 -2.59 0.56 -23.20
N LYS A 250 -1.67 0.52 -24.17
CA LYS A 250 -2.00 0.57 -25.61
C LYS A 250 -2.49 -0.78 -26.14
N SER A 251 -2.13 -1.88 -25.48
CA SER A 251 -2.57 -3.23 -25.85
C SER A 251 -4.00 -3.47 -25.38
N LEU A 252 -4.88 -3.85 -26.30
CA LEU A 252 -6.28 -4.17 -26.02
C LEU A 252 -6.39 -5.36 -25.03
N GLU A 253 -5.57 -6.38 -25.21
CA GLU A 253 -5.59 -7.58 -24.36
C GLU A 253 -5.16 -7.29 -22.92
N ILE A 254 -4.10 -6.48 -22.73
CA ILE A 254 -3.74 -5.98 -21.39
C ILE A 254 -4.88 -5.14 -20.81
N MET A 255 -5.58 -4.35 -21.64
CA MET A 255 -6.72 -3.57 -21.17
C MET A 255 -7.90 -4.43 -20.71
N ARG A 256 -8.11 -5.62 -21.29
CA ARG A 256 -9.14 -6.57 -20.81
C ARG A 256 -8.81 -7.06 -19.40
N LEU A 257 -7.55 -7.40 -19.13
CA LEU A 257 -7.08 -7.73 -17.78
C LEU A 257 -7.19 -6.54 -16.81
N MET A 258 -6.74 -5.35 -17.23
CA MET A 258 -6.82 -4.15 -16.39
C MET A 258 -8.25 -3.76 -16.05
N ARG A 259 -9.20 -3.93 -16.98
CA ARG A 259 -10.64 -3.69 -16.72
C ARG A 259 -11.18 -4.67 -15.68
N ARG A 260 -10.83 -5.96 -15.80
CA ARG A 260 -11.21 -6.96 -14.80
C ARG A 260 -10.63 -6.63 -13.42
N LEU A 261 -9.36 -6.25 -13.37
CA LEU A 261 -8.68 -5.87 -12.15
C LEU A 261 -9.34 -4.64 -11.49
N THR A 262 -9.63 -3.62 -12.30
CA THR A 262 -10.33 -2.39 -11.87
C THR A 262 -11.73 -2.71 -11.35
N TRP A 263 -12.47 -3.60 -12.03
CA TRP A 263 -13.77 -4.05 -11.56
C TRP A 263 -13.69 -4.75 -10.20
N CYS A 264 -12.72 -5.65 -10.01
CA CYS A 264 -12.54 -6.32 -8.71
C CYS A 264 -12.23 -5.30 -7.61
N SER A 265 -11.30 -4.37 -7.87
CA SER A 265 -10.96 -3.27 -6.96
C SER A 265 -12.17 -2.43 -6.56
N ALA A 266 -13.02 -2.06 -7.53
CA ALA A 266 -14.24 -1.31 -7.28
C ALA A 266 -15.29 -2.14 -6.51
N LYS A 267 -15.54 -3.38 -6.95
CA LYS A 267 -16.55 -4.28 -6.38
C LYS A 267 -16.26 -4.60 -4.92
N TYR A 268 -15.01 -4.89 -4.59
CA TYR A 268 -14.62 -5.32 -3.25
C TYR A 268 -14.00 -4.19 -2.40
N ASN A 269 -13.95 -2.96 -2.94
CA ASN A 269 -13.48 -1.77 -2.26
C ASN A 269 -12.03 -1.89 -1.74
N PHE A 270 -11.09 -2.19 -2.63
CA PHE A 270 -9.65 -2.18 -2.33
C PHE A 270 -8.86 -1.35 -3.32
N ILE A 271 -7.67 -0.91 -2.95
CA ILE A 271 -6.79 -0.11 -3.80
C ILE A 271 -5.58 -0.93 -4.21
N ILE A 272 -5.22 -0.87 -5.49
CA ILE A 272 -4.10 -1.62 -6.05
C ILE A 272 -2.89 -0.71 -6.23
N HIS A 273 -1.73 -1.20 -5.82
CA HIS A 273 -0.43 -0.63 -6.09
C HIS A 273 0.50 -1.70 -6.66
N ALA A 274 1.50 -1.25 -7.41
CA ALA A 274 2.57 -2.11 -7.89
C ALA A 274 3.92 -1.43 -7.67
N THR A 275 4.93 -2.20 -7.30
CA THR A 275 6.32 -1.76 -7.22
C THR A 275 7.25 -2.75 -7.89
N HIS A 276 8.34 -2.24 -8.46
CA HIS A 276 9.33 -3.09 -9.11
C HIS A 276 10.29 -3.69 -8.08
N VAL A 277 10.56 -4.99 -8.18
CA VAL A 277 11.55 -5.70 -7.35
C VAL A 277 12.43 -6.54 -8.26
N ALA A 278 13.75 -6.46 -8.08
CA ALA A 278 14.67 -7.36 -8.79
C ALA A 278 14.39 -8.81 -8.36
N GLY A 279 14.17 -9.71 -9.34
CA GLY A 279 13.52 -11.03 -9.24
C GLY A 279 14.08 -12.10 -8.29
N LYS A 280 14.70 -11.74 -7.16
CA LYS A 280 15.21 -12.65 -6.13
C LYS A 280 14.33 -12.75 -4.87
N CYS A 281 13.28 -11.95 -4.72
CA CYS A 281 12.48 -11.91 -3.48
C CYS A 281 11.18 -12.74 -3.51
N ASN A 282 10.76 -13.27 -4.66
CA ASN A 282 9.46 -13.93 -4.83
C ASN A 282 9.56 -15.47 -4.95
N THR A 283 10.32 -16.10 -4.07
CA THR A 283 10.67 -17.53 -4.16
C THR A 283 9.47 -18.48 -3.99
N ILE A 284 8.45 -18.06 -3.25
CA ILE A 284 7.22 -18.85 -3.03
C ILE A 284 6.41 -18.93 -4.32
N ALA A 285 6.07 -17.78 -4.92
CA ALA A 285 5.28 -17.78 -6.15
C ALA A 285 6.10 -18.31 -7.35
N ASP A 286 7.43 -18.13 -7.38
CA ASP A 286 8.32 -18.77 -8.37
C ASP A 286 8.28 -20.30 -8.29
N ALA A 287 8.24 -20.86 -7.08
CA ALA A 287 8.06 -22.31 -6.93
C ALA A 287 6.69 -22.78 -7.46
N LEU A 288 5.62 -22.01 -7.21
CA LEU A 288 4.26 -22.30 -7.69
C LEU A 288 4.14 -22.17 -9.22
N SER A 289 4.64 -21.08 -9.81
CA SER A 289 4.56 -20.82 -11.25
C SER A 289 5.30 -21.88 -12.08
N ARG A 290 6.35 -22.48 -11.49
CA ARG A 290 7.15 -23.56 -12.08
C ARG A 290 6.73 -24.97 -11.65
N PHE A 291 5.66 -25.13 -10.87
CA PHE A 291 5.17 -26.42 -10.38
C PHE A 291 6.20 -27.20 -9.52
N GLN A 292 7.08 -26.49 -8.82
CA GLN A 292 8.08 -27.07 -7.92
C GLN A 292 7.48 -27.32 -6.53
N MET A 293 6.54 -28.28 -6.44
CA MET A 293 5.75 -28.51 -5.22
C MET A 293 6.59 -28.85 -3.99
N ASP A 294 7.65 -29.65 -4.14
CA ASP A 294 8.54 -29.98 -3.02
C ASP A 294 9.22 -28.73 -2.46
N ARG A 295 9.72 -27.85 -3.35
CA ARG A 295 10.31 -26.57 -2.98
C ARG A 295 9.27 -25.65 -2.33
N PHE A 296 8.06 -25.58 -2.89
CA PHE A 296 6.97 -24.80 -2.30
C PHE A 296 6.62 -25.29 -0.88
N ARG A 297 6.53 -26.60 -0.66
CA ARG A 297 6.23 -27.19 0.66
C ARG A 297 7.37 -27.00 1.66
N GLN A 298 8.62 -26.94 1.21
CA GLN A 298 9.74 -26.56 2.07
C GLN A 298 9.67 -25.08 2.48
N LEU A 299 9.28 -24.20 1.56
CA LEU A 299 9.15 -22.76 1.82
C LEU A 299 7.92 -22.41 2.69
N CYS A 300 6.80 -23.10 2.46
CA CYS A 300 5.53 -22.88 3.14
C CYS A 300 4.93 -24.21 3.63
N PRO A 301 5.50 -24.84 4.67
CA PRO A 301 5.07 -26.16 5.15
C PRO A 301 3.65 -26.16 5.72
N THR A 302 3.20 -25.01 6.22
CA THR A 302 1.85 -24.84 6.77
C THR A 302 0.79 -24.59 5.69
N ALA A 303 1.17 -24.33 4.43
CA ALA A 303 0.24 -23.96 3.36
C ALA A 303 -0.89 -24.99 3.22
N SER A 304 -2.10 -24.51 2.87
CA SER A 304 -3.26 -25.37 2.62
C SER A 304 -2.90 -26.57 1.75
N VAL A 305 -3.48 -27.72 2.08
CA VAL A 305 -3.23 -28.97 1.35
C VAL A 305 -3.67 -28.81 -0.11
N GLU A 306 -4.89 -28.33 -0.32
CA GLU A 306 -5.46 -28.09 -1.65
C GLU A 306 -5.27 -26.65 -2.13
N PRO A 307 -5.06 -26.43 -3.44
CA PRO A 307 -5.03 -25.10 -4.04
C PRO A 307 -6.43 -24.47 -4.15
N CYS A 308 -6.48 -23.14 -4.19
CA CYS A 308 -7.64 -22.40 -4.64
C CYS A 308 -7.92 -22.69 -6.12
N HIS A 309 -9.20 -22.80 -6.47
CA HIS A 309 -9.63 -23.03 -7.85
C HIS A 309 -9.39 -21.78 -8.72
N CYS A 310 -8.59 -21.92 -9.78
CA CYS A 310 -8.42 -20.84 -10.77
C CYS A 310 -9.67 -20.71 -11.64
N PRO A 311 -10.21 -19.49 -11.85
CA PRO A 311 -11.30 -19.29 -12.79
C PRO A 311 -10.85 -19.61 -14.22
N PRO A 312 -11.77 -20.04 -15.11
CA PRO A 312 -11.44 -20.29 -16.51
C PRO A 312 -11.02 -19.00 -17.22
N HIS A 313 -10.24 -19.13 -18.31
CA HIS A 313 -9.66 -17.99 -19.03
C HIS A 313 -10.70 -16.94 -19.46
N SER A 314 -11.88 -17.40 -19.91
CA SER A 314 -13.00 -16.56 -20.31
C SER A 314 -13.56 -15.68 -19.18
N GLU A 315 -13.46 -16.11 -17.92
CA GLU A 315 -13.91 -15.36 -16.74
C GLU A 315 -12.85 -14.41 -16.17
N ILE A 316 -11.59 -14.60 -16.58
CA ILE A 316 -10.48 -13.72 -16.19
C ILE A 316 -10.45 -12.48 -17.06
N LEU A 317 -10.82 -12.60 -18.34
CA LEU A 317 -10.89 -11.46 -19.25
C LEU A 317 -12.18 -10.68 -19.02
N TRP A 318 -12.08 -9.35 -19.13
CA TRP A 318 -13.28 -8.52 -19.24
C TRP A 318 -13.82 -8.61 -20.67
N ASN A 319 -15.13 -8.89 -20.78
CA ASN A 319 -15.86 -8.93 -22.04
C ASN A 319 -16.25 -7.54 -22.55
#